data_AF-L0AWA6-F1
#
_entry.id   AF-L0AWA6-F1
#
_cell.length_a   1.000
_cell.length_b   1.000
_cell.length_c   1.000
_cell.angle_alpha   90.00
_cell.angle_beta   90.00
_cell.angle_gamma   90.00
#
_symmetry.space_group_name_H-M   'P 1'
#
loop_
_entity.id
_entity.type
_entity.pdbx_description
1 polymer ?
#
loop_
_entity_poly.entity_id
_entity_poly.type
_entity_poly.pdbx_seq_one_letter_code
_entity_poly.pdbx_strand_id
1 'polypeptide(L)'
;MSVLKDKFLSIHRSESKTTFWGKVSVLYSIIIFATFDHCILVIFWFLNSLSNILLDHRGYFGDLIFHAVISLFALASLIPGTIIFYCAIFCHFVKFWHLCHVAGKVVGNIVFAALKLAESMQFPLVARNGEIIARNFGILIFLFFLKILFHFVTLWYILVLERIRSVGGTGNELKSADEIENEKSLTPQSTRVIMLDGCSIV
;
A
#
# COMPACT_ATOMS: atom_id res chain seq x y z
N MET A 1 19.58 4.85 23.69
CA MET A 1 18.78 4.99 22.44
C MET A 1 18.84 3.74 21.54
N SER A 2 19.69 2.73 21.85
CA SER A 2 19.79 1.45 21.13
C SER A 2 18.69 0.43 21.50
N VAL A 3 18.32 0.31 22.77
CA VAL A 3 17.39 -0.73 23.25
C VAL A 3 16.00 -0.67 22.59
N LEU A 4 15.45 0.53 22.38
CA LEU A 4 14.16 0.70 21.68
C LEU A 4 14.27 0.37 20.19
N LYS A 5 15.37 0.77 19.55
CA LYS A 5 15.68 0.43 18.15
C LYS A 5 15.82 -1.09 17.99
N ASP A 6 16.52 -1.73 18.91
CA ASP A 6 16.74 -3.18 18.90
C ASP A 6 15.46 -3.95 19.23
N LYS A 7 14.58 -3.44 20.11
CA LYS A 7 13.24 -3.99 20.35
C LYS A 7 12.31 -3.83 19.14
N PHE A 8 12.34 -2.68 18.49
CA PHE A 8 11.52 -2.44 17.29
C PHE A 8 12.00 -3.33 16.15
N LEU A 9 13.32 -3.45 15.97
CA LEU A 9 13.93 -4.35 15.00
C LEU A 9 13.71 -5.82 15.35
N SER A 10 13.69 -6.21 16.62
CA SER A 10 13.43 -7.60 17.03
C SER A 10 11.98 -8.02 16.81
N ILE A 11 11.02 -7.13 17.09
CA ILE A 11 9.59 -7.37 16.78
C ILE A 11 9.39 -7.45 15.26
N HIS A 12 10.06 -6.58 14.50
CA HIS A 12 10.04 -6.62 13.04
C HIS A 12 10.68 -7.91 12.48
N ARG A 13 11.67 -8.47 13.20
CA ARG A 13 12.39 -9.72 12.90
C ARG A 13 11.55 -10.98 13.19
N SER A 14 10.88 -11.06 14.34
CA SER A 14 10.25 -12.31 14.80
C SER A 14 8.80 -12.52 14.34
N GLU A 15 8.04 -11.45 14.05
CA GLU A 15 6.58 -11.55 13.85
C GLU A 15 6.08 -11.36 12.41
N SER A 16 6.93 -10.97 11.46
CA SER A 16 6.52 -10.82 10.05
C SER A 16 6.44 -12.16 9.32
N LYS A 17 5.80 -13.16 9.95
CA LYS A 17 5.78 -14.54 9.46
C LYS A 17 4.88 -14.75 8.26
N THR A 18 3.87 -13.90 8.04
CA THR A 18 2.81 -14.04 7.01
C THR A 18 1.65 -13.14 7.38
N THR A 19 0.76 -12.86 6.42
CA THR A 19 -0.53 -12.22 6.71
C THR A 19 -1.62 -13.28 6.83
N PHE A 20 -2.71 -12.98 7.54
CA PHE A 20 -3.84 -13.90 7.77
C PHE A 20 -3.45 -15.22 8.45
N TRP A 21 -2.84 -15.16 9.63
CA TRP A 21 -2.52 -16.35 10.44
C TRP A 21 -1.67 -17.42 9.73
N GLY A 22 -0.59 -17.07 9.03
CA GLY A 22 0.21 -18.13 8.38
C GLY A 22 -0.16 -18.46 6.94
N LYS A 23 -1.31 -17.98 6.44
CA LYS A 23 -1.92 -18.58 5.25
C LYS A 23 -1.62 -17.87 3.94
N VAL A 24 -1.17 -16.61 4.00
CA VAL A 24 -0.91 -15.80 2.80
C VAL A 24 0.53 -15.28 2.84
N SER A 25 1.26 -15.53 1.75
CA SER A 25 2.62 -15.04 1.57
C SER A 25 2.66 -13.51 1.51
N VAL A 26 3.79 -12.91 1.84
CA VAL A 26 3.98 -11.45 1.79
C VAL A 26 3.65 -10.87 0.40
N LEU A 27 4.05 -11.54 -0.68
CA LEU A 27 3.79 -11.07 -2.04
C LEU A 27 2.29 -11.02 -2.36
N TYR A 28 1.56 -12.10 -2.08
CA TYR A 28 0.09 -12.12 -2.24
C TYR A 28 -0.61 -11.08 -1.36
N SER A 29 -0.13 -10.82 -0.15
CA SER A 29 -0.68 -9.76 0.70
C SER A 29 -0.54 -8.37 0.09
N ILE A 30 0.62 -8.06 -0.51
CA ILE A 30 0.83 -6.80 -1.23
C ILE A 30 -0.19 -6.66 -2.36
N ILE A 31 -0.42 -7.72 -3.15
CA ILE A 31 -1.39 -7.73 -4.25
C ILE A 31 -2.81 -7.50 -3.72
N ILE A 32 -3.20 -8.18 -2.63
CA ILE A 32 -4.53 -8.05 -2.02
C ILE A 32 -4.76 -6.60 -1.56
N PHE A 33 -3.84 -6.03 -0.78
CA PHE A 33 -4.00 -4.65 -0.30
C PHE A 33 -3.93 -3.62 -1.42
N ALA A 34 -3.07 -3.82 -2.42
CA ALA A 34 -3.05 -2.99 -3.61
C ALA A 34 -4.37 -3.07 -4.40
N THR A 35 -4.99 -4.24 -4.47
CA THR A 35 -6.29 -4.44 -5.12
C THR A 35 -7.38 -3.70 -4.37
N PHE A 36 -7.44 -3.82 -3.04
CA PHE A 36 -8.38 -3.05 -2.22
C PHE A 36 -8.18 -1.54 -2.37
N ASP A 37 -6.93 -1.07 -2.41
CA ASP A 37 -6.61 0.34 -2.65
C ASP A 37 -7.10 0.83 -4.03
N HIS A 38 -7.02 -0.01 -5.07
CA HIS A 38 -7.57 0.28 -6.39
C HIS A 38 -9.09 0.22 -6.42
N CYS A 39 -9.74 -0.72 -5.71
CA CYS A 39 -11.19 -0.75 -5.59
C CYS A 39 -11.72 0.56 -4.98
N ILE A 40 -11.07 1.07 -3.92
CA ILE A 40 -11.41 2.37 -3.34
C ILE A 40 -11.21 3.50 -4.36
N LEU A 41 -10.15 3.45 -5.16
CA LEU A 41 -9.92 4.42 -6.22
C LEU A 41 -11.07 4.44 -7.25
N VAL A 42 -11.57 3.27 -7.65
CA VAL A 42 -12.74 3.17 -8.55
C VAL A 42 -13.99 3.78 -7.91
N ILE A 43 -14.18 3.61 -6.60
CA ILE A 43 -15.29 4.27 -5.88
C ILE A 43 -15.12 5.80 -5.90
N PHE A 44 -13.90 6.31 -5.68
CA PHE A 44 -13.61 7.75 -5.82
C PHE A 44 -13.91 8.27 -7.23
N TRP A 45 -13.59 7.50 -8.27
CA TRP A 45 -13.94 7.80 -9.64
C TRP A 45 -15.45 7.91 -9.86
N PHE A 46 -16.21 6.98 -9.31
CA PHE A 46 -17.67 6.98 -9.39
C PHE A 46 -18.27 8.19 -8.67
N LEU A 47 -17.83 8.47 -7.44
CA LEU A 47 -18.31 9.60 -6.65
C LEU A 47 -17.94 10.94 -7.29
N ASN A 48 -16.75 11.09 -7.85
CA ASN A 48 -16.35 12.29 -8.58
C ASN A 48 -17.19 12.50 -9.84
N SER A 49 -17.47 11.43 -10.60
CA SER A 49 -18.35 11.50 -11.78
C SER A 49 -19.77 11.93 -11.40
N LEU A 50 -20.31 11.37 -10.31
CA LEU A 50 -21.61 11.74 -9.78
C LEU A 50 -21.66 13.21 -9.32
N SER A 51 -20.62 13.68 -8.63
CA SER A 51 -20.50 15.08 -8.22
C SER A 51 -20.43 16.03 -9.42
N ASN A 52 -19.72 15.68 -10.50
CA ASN A 52 -19.63 16.52 -11.69
C ASN A 52 -20.99 16.66 -12.38
N ILE A 53 -21.79 15.58 -12.45
CA ILE A 53 -23.14 15.60 -13.02
C ILE A 53 -24.08 16.48 -12.18
N LEU A 54 -23.95 16.42 -10.85
CA LEU A 54 -24.87 17.10 -9.93
C LEU A 54 -24.51 18.57 -9.66
N LEU A 55 -23.24 18.95 -9.75
CA LEU A 55 -22.73 20.26 -9.31
C LEU A 55 -22.09 21.09 -10.44
N ASP A 56 -22.15 20.62 -11.68
CA ASP A 56 -21.59 21.26 -12.89
C ASP A 56 -20.14 21.77 -12.71
N HIS A 57 -19.37 21.06 -11.88
CA HIS A 57 -17.97 21.33 -11.62
C HIS A 57 -17.10 20.49 -12.57
N ARG A 58 -16.08 21.11 -13.18
CA ARG A 58 -15.00 20.36 -13.83
C ARG A 58 -14.15 19.69 -12.75
N GLY A 59 -14.49 18.46 -12.38
CA GLY A 59 -13.94 17.77 -11.21
C GLY A 59 -12.51 17.25 -11.34
N TYR A 60 -12.12 16.46 -10.33
CA TYR A 60 -10.78 15.95 -10.02
C TYR A 60 -10.24 14.88 -10.98
N PHE A 61 -10.69 14.88 -12.24
CA PHE A 61 -10.39 13.82 -13.20
C PHE A 61 -8.88 13.68 -13.45
N GLY A 62 -8.16 14.80 -13.59
CA GLY A 62 -6.70 14.79 -13.75
C GLY A 62 -5.97 14.24 -12.51
N ASP A 63 -6.40 14.65 -11.31
CA ASP A 63 -5.86 14.14 -10.04
C ASP A 63 -6.10 12.62 -9.93
N LEU A 64 -7.27 12.14 -10.34
CA LEU A 64 -7.62 10.71 -10.32
C LEU A 64 -6.78 9.87 -11.30
N ILE A 65 -6.54 10.37 -12.52
CA ILE A 65 -5.64 9.72 -13.50
C ILE A 65 -4.23 9.64 -12.94
N PHE A 66 -3.71 10.78 -12.46
CA PHE A 66 -2.36 10.84 -11.90
C PHE A 66 -2.19 9.86 -10.72
N HIS A 67 -3.19 9.77 -9.85
CA HIS A 67 -3.18 8.82 -8.74
C HIS A 67 -3.24 7.36 -9.18
N ALA A 68 -3.99 7.04 -10.24
CA ALA A 68 -4.01 5.71 -10.84
C ALA A 68 -2.65 5.33 -11.42
N VAL A 69 -2.04 6.23 -12.20
CA VAL A 69 -0.72 6.02 -12.81
C VAL A 69 0.34 5.77 -11.73
N ILE A 70 0.43 6.63 -10.71
CA ILE A 70 1.41 6.43 -9.62
C ILE A 70 1.13 5.13 -8.86
N SER A 71 -0.14 4.78 -8.64
CA SER A 71 -0.51 3.54 -7.95
C SER A 71 -0.04 2.29 -8.70
N LEU A 72 -0.07 2.32 -10.03
CA LEU A 72 0.48 1.25 -10.87
C LEU A 72 2.02 1.25 -10.82
N PHE A 73 2.67 2.41 -10.93
CA PHE A 73 4.13 2.50 -10.82
C PHE A 73 4.67 2.03 -9.46
N ALA A 74 3.93 2.26 -8.38
CA ALA A 74 4.30 1.79 -7.05
C ALA A 74 4.37 0.24 -6.97
N LEU A 75 3.61 -0.48 -7.81
CA LEU A 75 3.67 -1.94 -7.93
C LEU A 75 4.95 -2.44 -8.59
N ALA A 76 5.77 -1.56 -9.19
CA ALA A 76 7.09 -1.95 -9.68
C ALA A 76 7.98 -2.52 -8.55
N SER A 77 7.70 -2.21 -7.28
CA SER A 77 8.31 -2.85 -6.09
C SER A 77 8.21 -4.39 -6.08
N LEU A 78 7.23 -4.95 -6.79
CA LEU A 78 7.08 -6.40 -6.95
C LEU A 78 8.18 -7.01 -7.84
N ILE A 79 8.88 -6.22 -8.66
CA ILE A 79 10.01 -6.68 -9.44
C ILE A 79 11.25 -6.71 -8.53
N PRO A 80 12.00 -7.83 -8.46
CA PRO A 80 13.24 -7.87 -7.69
C PRO A 80 14.27 -6.90 -8.30
N GLY A 81 14.83 -6.03 -7.46
CA GLY A 81 15.88 -5.10 -7.87
C GLY A 81 15.95 -3.88 -6.96
N THR A 82 17.15 -3.57 -6.45
CA THR A 82 17.38 -2.50 -5.47
C THR A 82 16.99 -1.13 -6.01
N ILE A 83 17.36 -0.82 -7.27
CA ILE A 83 17.01 0.46 -7.91
C ILE A 83 15.49 0.58 -8.08
N ILE A 84 14.84 -0.49 -8.54
CA ILE A 84 13.39 -0.52 -8.77
C ILE A 84 12.64 -0.34 -7.44
N PHE A 85 13.12 -0.97 -6.37
CA PHE A 85 12.60 -0.80 -5.02
C PHE A 85 12.64 0.67 -4.56
N TYR A 86 13.78 1.35 -4.68
CA TYR A 86 13.89 2.76 -4.30
C TYR A 86 12.99 3.67 -5.13
N CYS A 87 12.89 3.44 -6.45
CA CYS A 87 11.95 4.15 -7.32
C CYS A 87 10.49 3.92 -6.89
N ALA A 88 10.13 2.70 -6.51
CA ALA A 88 8.79 2.38 -6.03
C ALA A 88 8.48 3.03 -4.68
N ILE A 89 9.43 3.04 -3.73
CA ILE A 89 9.31 3.76 -2.46
C ILE A 89 9.08 5.26 -2.70
N PHE A 90 9.83 5.87 -3.62
CA PHE A 90 9.60 7.25 -4.02
C PHE A 90 8.19 7.46 -4.58
N CYS A 91 7.71 6.55 -5.44
CA CYS A 91 6.33 6.60 -5.93
C CYS A 91 5.29 6.50 -4.81
N HIS A 92 5.55 5.70 -3.76
CA HIS A 92 4.70 5.67 -2.56
C HIS A 92 4.66 7.01 -1.83
N PHE A 93 5.79 7.71 -1.68
CA PHE A 93 5.82 9.06 -1.11
C PHE A 93 5.01 10.06 -1.94
N VAL A 94 5.19 10.07 -3.26
CA VAL A 94 4.42 10.94 -4.17
C VAL A 94 2.93 10.61 -4.09
N LYS A 95 2.58 9.31 -4.03
CA LYS A 95 1.20 8.84 -3.87
C LYS A 95 0.56 9.36 -2.60
N PHE A 96 1.26 9.28 -1.46
CA PHE A 96 0.80 9.80 -0.18
C PHE A 96 0.58 11.31 -0.23
N TRP A 97 1.57 12.05 -0.76
CA TRP A 97 1.47 13.51 -0.84
C TRP A 97 0.32 13.97 -1.74
N HIS A 98 0.16 13.30 -2.90
CA HIS A 98 -0.96 13.56 -3.79
C HIS A 98 -2.31 13.25 -3.12
N LEU A 99 -2.40 12.17 -2.34
CA LEU A 99 -3.61 11.84 -1.58
C LEU A 99 -3.96 12.96 -0.59
N CYS A 100 -2.99 13.49 0.16
CA CYS A 100 -3.17 14.63 1.06
C CYS A 100 -3.63 15.90 0.30
N HIS A 101 -3.02 16.18 -0.85
CA HIS A 101 -3.41 17.31 -1.69
C HIS A 101 -4.86 17.21 -2.18
N VAL A 102 -5.28 16.02 -2.65
CA VAL A 102 -6.68 15.79 -3.07
C VAL A 102 -7.64 15.96 -1.90
N ALA A 103 -7.32 15.43 -0.72
CA ALA A 103 -8.15 15.67 0.46
C ALA A 103 -8.28 17.16 0.81
N GLY A 104 -7.18 17.92 0.72
CA GLY A 104 -7.21 19.37 0.92
C GLY A 104 -8.17 20.07 -0.04
N LYS A 105 -8.14 19.72 -1.34
CA LYS A 105 -9.08 20.27 -2.32
C LYS A 105 -10.54 19.88 -2.02
N VAL A 106 -10.78 18.61 -1.65
CA VAL A 106 -12.13 18.13 -1.30
C VAL A 106 -12.67 18.91 -0.10
N VAL A 107 -11.89 19.08 0.97
CA VAL A 107 -12.27 19.87 2.14
C VAL A 107 -12.53 21.33 1.76
N GLY A 108 -11.67 21.93 0.94
CA GLY A 108 -11.88 23.29 0.44
C GLY A 108 -13.21 23.46 -0.30
N ASN A 109 -13.54 22.51 -1.19
CA ASN A 109 -14.81 22.53 -1.92
C ASN A 109 -16.02 22.32 -0.99
N ILE A 110 -15.91 21.47 0.03
CA ILE A 110 -16.96 21.28 1.05
C ILE A 110 -17.26 22.59 1.76
N VAL A 111 -16.21 23.25 2.29
CA VAL A 111 -16.35 24.49 3.04
C VAL A 111 -16.96 25.57 2.15
N PHE A 112 -16.50 25.70 0.91
CA PHE A 112 -17.03 26.68 -0.02
C PHE A 112 -18.50 26.41 -0.40
N ALA A 113 -18.86 25.13 -0.64
CA ALA A 113 -20.24 24.75 -0.90
C ALA A 113 -21.14 25.05 0.31
N ALA A 114 -20.71 24.69 1.52
CA ALA A 114 -21.45 24.96 2.75
C ALA A 114 -21.69 26.46 2.99
N LEU A 115 -20.69 27.30 2.72
CA LEU A 115 -20.81 28.75 2.81
C LEU A 115 -21.81 29.31 1.79
N LYS A 116 -21.73 28.89 0.52
CA LYS A 116 -22.72 29.28 -0.51
C LYS A 116 -24.14 28.84 -0.17
N LEU A 117 -24.28 27.64 0.39
CA LEU A 117 -25.57 27.08 0.83
C LEU A 117 -26.16 27.87 2.01
N ALA A 118 -25.32 28.38 2.91
CA ALA A 118 -25.76 29.22 4.02
C ALA A 118 -26.28 30.60 3.55
N GLU A 119 -25.76 31.14 2.44
CA GLU A 119 -26.23 32.40 1.85
C GLU A 119 -27.56 32.23 1.08
N SER A 120 -27.83 31.06 0.50
CA SER A 120 -29.05 30.80 -0.27
C SER A 120 -30.21 30.30 0.62
N MET A 121 -31.10 31.20 1.08
CA MET A 121 -32.27 30.88 1.93
C MET A 121 -33.38 30.05 1.25
N GLN A 122 -33.10 28.87 0.68
CA GLN A 122 -34.12 27.96 0.11
C GLN A 122 -34.19 26.62 0.85
N PHE A 123 -34.70 26.64 2.08
CA PHE A 123 -34.65 25.55 3.06
C PHE A 123 -35.07 24.13 2.62
N PRO A 124 -36.14 23.88 1.84
CA PRO A 124 -36.59 22.49 1.61
C PRO A 124 -35.83 21.74 0.51
N LEU A 125 -35.41 22.41 -0.58
CA LEU A 125 -34.54 21.79 -1.60
C LEU A 125 -33.09 21.66 -1.08
N VAL A 126 -32.66 22.63 -0.26
CA VAL A 126 -31.34 22.67 0.38
C VAL A 126 -31.20 21.56 1.43
N ALA A 127 -32.24 21.25 2.20
CA ALA A 127 -32.18 20.17 3.20
C ALA A 127 -31.99 18.79 2.57
N ARG A 128 -32.74 18.48 1.49
CA ARG A 128 -32.67 17.16 0.82
C ARG A 128 -31.36 16.98 0.03
N ASN A 129 -30.89 18.02 -0.65
CA ASN A 129 -29.59 17.98 -1.34
C ASN A 129 -28.43 18.01 -0.35
N GLY A 130 -28.56 18.76 0.76
CA GLY A 130 -27.59 18.82 1.84
C GLY A 130 -27.36 17.48 2.54
N GLU A 131 -28.42 16.70 2.77
CA GLU A 131 -28.31 15.36 3.36
C GLU A 131 -27.58 14.38 2.42
N ILE A 132 -27.90 14.38 1.12
CA ILE A 132 -27.23 13.55 0.12
C ILE A 132 -25.74 13.92 0.01
N ILE A 133 -25.46 15.23 0.01
CA ILE A 133 -24.11 15.77 -0.02
C ILE A 133 -23.34 15.36 1.25
N ALA A 134 -23.92 15.53 2.44
CA ALA A 134 -23.31 15.14 3.72
C ALA A 134 -23.03 13.64 3.80
N ARG A 135 -23.95 12.79 3.33
CA ARG A 135 -23.76 11.32 3.28
C ARG A 135 -22.62 10.94 2.34
N ASN A 136 -22.60 11.51 1.13
CA ASN A 136 -21.51 11.27 0.18
C ASN A 136 -20.16 11.74 0.75
N PHE A 137 -20.14 12.84 1.50
CA PHE A 137 -18.93 13.30 2.18
C PHE A 137 -18.48 12.40 3.32
N GLY A 138 -19.40 11.89 4.15
CA GLY A 138 -19.07 10.90 5.17
C GLY A 138 -18.43 9.65 4.59
N ILE A 139 -18.95 9.17 3.45
CA ILE A 139 -18.38 8.04 2.71
C ILE A 139 -16.99 8.40 2.17
N LEU A 140 -16.79 9.58 1.58
CA LEU A 140 -15.50 10.03 1.07
C LEU A 140 -14.43 10.10 2.18
N ILE A 141 -14.77 10.62 3.36
CA ILE A 141 -13.87 10.71 4.50
C ILE A 141 -13.48 9.30 4.99
N PHE A 142 -14.46 8.40 5.15
CA PHE A 142 -14.19 7.03 5.56
C PHE A 142 -13.27 6.31 4.56
N LEU A 143 -13.58 6.40 3.26
CA LEU A 143 -12.77 5.81 2.20
C LEU A 143 -11.37 6.40 2.14
N PHE A 144 -11.21 7.69 2.44
CA PHE A 144 -9.91 8.35 2.51
C PHE A 144 -9.04 7.76 3.63
N PHE A 145 -9.57 7.61 4.85
CA PHE A 145 -8.85 6.97 5.94
C PHE A 145 -8.49 5.52 5.64
N LEU A 146 -9.43 4.77 5.06
CA LEU A 146 -9.19 3.39 4.65
C LEU A 146 -8.08 3.31 3.59
N LYS A 147 -8.03 4.29 2.67
CA LYS A 147 -6.97 4.40 1.66
C LYS A 147 -5.60 4.68 2.28
N ILE A 148 -5.52 5.58 3.26
CA ILE A 148 -4.28 5.83 4.02
C ILE A 148 -3.83 4.55 4.73
N LEU A 149 -4.75 3.84 5.39
CA LEU A 149 -4.45 2.60 6.08
C LEU A 149 -3.86 1.56 5.13
N PHE A 150 -4.54 1.29 4.01
CA PHE A 150 -4.05 0.33 3.01
C PHE A 150 -2.73 0.77 2.39
N HIS A 151 -2.50 2.07 2.20
CA HIS A 151 -1.23 2.58 1.72
C HIS A 151 -0.09 2.23 2.68
N PHE A 152 -0.22 2.51 3.98
CA PHE A 152 0.79 2.19 4.98
C PHE A 152 1.00 0.69 5.14
N VAL A 153 -0.08 -0.10 5.13
CA VAL A 153 0.00 -1.56 5.19
C VAL A 153 0.73 -2.13 3.98
N THR A 154 0.42 -1.63 2.77
CA THR A 154 1.11 -2.06 1.54
C THR A 154 2.59 -1.70 1.58
N LEU A 155 2.92 -0.46 1.99
CA LEU A 155 4.31 -0.01 2.15
C LEU A 155 5.07 -0.89 3.15
N TRP A 156 4.45 -1.21 4.28
CA TRP A 156 5.02 -2.11 5.27
C TRP A 156 5.37 -3.47 4.68
N TYR A 157 4.44 -4.10 3.95
CA TYR A 157 4.72 -5.39 3.31
C TYR A 157 5.77 -5.32 2.22
N ILE A 158 5.88 -4.20 1.49
CA ILE A 158 6.97 -3.98 0.53
C ILE A 158 8.33 -3.94 1.22
N LEU A 159 8.44 -3.29 2.39
CA LEU A 159 9.67 -3.30 3.19
C LEU A 159 10.01 -4.72 3.67
N VAL A 160 9.01 -5.49 4.11
CA VAL A 160 9.18 -6.89 4.50
C VAL A 160 9.65 -7.75 3.31
N LEU A 161 9.04 -7.55 2.13
CA LEU A 161 9.42 -8.26 0.90
C LEU A 161 10.88 -8.00 0.53
N GLU A 162 11.34 -6.76 0.62
CA GLU A 162 12.75 -6.42 0.36
C GLU A 162 13.69 -7.07 1.38
N ARG A 163 13.29 -7.14 2.66
CA ARG A 163 14.06 -7.86 3.67
C ARG A 163 14.16 -9.36 3.33
N ILE A 164 13.07 -10.00 2.92
CA ILE A 164 13.08 -11.41 2.47
C ILE A 164 14.00 -11.60 1.26
N ARG A 165 13.95 -10.69 0.30
CA ARG A 165 14.84 -10.71 -0.87
C ARG A 165 16.31 -10.51 -0.51
N SER A 166 16.60 -9.66 0.48
CA SER A 166 17.97 -9.42 0.95
C SER A 166 18.65 -10.67 1.52
N VAL A 167 17.86 -11.61 2.07
CA VAL A 167 18.35 -12.92 2.53
C VAL A 167 18.18 -14.01 1.46
N GLY A 168 17.82 -13.63 0.23
CA GLY A 168 17.66 -14.50 -0.93
C GLY A 168 16.40 -15.37 -0.93
N GLY A 169 15.32 -14.90 -0.32
CA GLY A 169 13.96 -15.41 -0.52
C GLY A 169 13.21 -14.66 -1.63
N THR A 170 12.04 -15.15 -2.01
CA THR A 170 11.23 -14.63 -3.11
C THR A 170 10.03 -13.80 -2.65
N GLY A 171 9.58 -13.99 -1.40
CA GLY A 171 8.38 -13.40 -0.81
C GLY A 171 7.12 -14.24 -1.00
N ASN A 172 7.21 -15.35 -1.73
CA ASN A 172 6.15 -16.36 -1.86
C ASN A 172 6.21 -17.39 -0.73
N GLU A 173 7.32 -17.44 0.00
CA GLU A 173 7.46 -18.33 1.14
C GLU A 173 6.50 -17.91 2.26
N LEU A 174 5.89 -18.90 2.93
CA LEU A 174 5.16 -18.69 4.19
C LEU A 174 6.14 -18.64 5.37
N LYS A 175 7.28 -17.97 5.18
CA LYS A 175 8.40 -17.92 6.12
C LYS A 175 8.89 -16.49 6.26
N SER A 176 9.39 -16.18 7.45
CA SER A 176 10.07 -14.91 7.72
C SER A 176 11.49 -14.90 7.15
N ALA A 177 12.07 -13.70 6.99
CA ALA A 177 13.46 -13.57 6.55
C ALA A 177 14.45 -14.27 7.48
N ASP A 178 14.22 -14.23 8.81
CA ASP A 178 15.10 -14.87 9.79
C ASP A 178 15.03 -16.41 9.71
N GLU A 179 13.87 -16.99 9.39
CA GLU A 179 13.73 -18.44 9.15
C GLU A 179 14.51 -18.87 7.90
N ILE A 180 14.48 -18.05 6.84
CA ILE A 180 15.23 -18.30 5.61
C ILE A 180 16.75 -18.16 5.86
N GLU A 181 17.16 -17.16 6.63
CA GLU A 181 18.56 -16.92 7.02
C GLU A 181 19.10 -18.08 7.89
N ASN A 182 18.28 -18.60 8.82
CA ASN A 182 18.62 -19.75 9.66
C ASN A 182 18.70 -21.07 8.87
N GLU A 183 17.80 -21.32 7.92
CA GLU A 183 17.89 -22.51 7.05
C GLU A 183 19.14 -22.50 6.17
N LYS A 184 19.56 -21.30 5.72
CA LYS A 184 20.80 -21.14 4.95
C LYS A 184 22.07 -21.29 5.80
N SER A 185 22.04 -20.92 7.07
CA SER A 185 23.18 -21.13 7.98
C SER A 185 23.27 -22.56 8.51
N LEU A 186 22.14 -23.28 8.58
CA LEU A 186 22.05 -24.67 9.03
C LEU A 186 22.26 -25.71 7.92
N THR A 187 22.34 -25.31 6.65
CA THR A 187 22.76 -26.20 5.56
C THR A 187 24.29 -26.16 5.46
N PRO A 188 25.02 -27.18 5.92
CA PRO A 188 26.45 -27.25 5.63
C PRO A 188 26.57 -27.44 4.11
N GLN A 189 27.56 -26.80 3.50
CA GLN A 189 28.05 -27.21 2.19
C GLN A 189 28.42 -28.70 2.26
N SER A 190 27.48 -29.58 1.91
CA SER A 190 27.76 -30.95 1.49
C SER A 190 28.34 -30.86 0.08
N THR A 191 29.53 -30.27 -0.02
CA THR A 191 30.38 -30.44 -1.18
C THR A 191 30.93 -31.85 -1.09
N ARG A 192 30.26 -32.73 -1.83
CA ARG A 192 30.72 -34.05 -2.25
C ARG A 192 32.25 -34.11 -2.38
N VAL A 193 32.93 -34.74 -1.42
CA VAL A 193 34.14 -35.51 -1.72
C VAL A 193 33.64 -36.83 -2.26
N ILE A 194 33.52 -36.91 -3.59
CA ILE A 194 33.44 -38.20 -4.27
C ILE A 194 34.79 -38.88 -4.01
N MET A 195 34.76 -39.95 -3.22
CA MET A 195 35.84 -40.93 -3.19
C MET A 195 36.13 -41.36 -4.63
N LEU A 196 37.37 -41.18 -5.08
CA LEU A 196 37.93 -42.07 -6.08
C LEU A 196 38.81 -43.07 -5.34
N ASP A 197 38.48 -44.33 -5.61
CA ASP A 197 38.95 -45.54 -4.99
C ASP A 197 40.47 -45.71 -4.94
N GLY A 198 40.89 -46.62 -4.07
CA GLY A 198 42.26 -46.95 -3.77
C GLY A 198 43.16 -47.14 -5.00
N CYS A 199 44.34 -46.56 -4.91
CA CYS A 199 45.49 -46.95 -5.70
C CYS A 199 46.63 -47.29 -4.73
N SER A 200 46.72 -48.57 -4.36
CA SER A 200 47.99 -49.17 -3.92
C SER A 200 48.81 -49.42 -5.18
N ILE A 201 49.99 -48.81 -5.27
CA ILE A 201 51.03 -49.25 -6.19
C ILE A 201 52.18 -49.75 -5.32
N VAL A 202 52.57 -50.98 -5.62
CA VAL A 202 53.74 -51.72 -5.12
C VAL A 202 55.03 -50.95 -5.41
#